data_AF-A0A0Q0FEC4-F1
#
_entry.id   AF-A0A0Q0FEC4-F1
#
_cell.length_a   1.000
_cell.length_b   1.000
_cell.length_c   1.000
_cell.angle_alpha   90.00
_cell.angle_beta   90.00
_cell.angle_gamma   90.00
#
_symmetry.space_group_name_H-M   'P 1'
#
loop_
_entity.id
_entity.type
_entity.pdbx_description
1 polymer ?
#
loop_
_entity_poly.entity_id
_entity_poly.type
_entity_poly.pdbx_seq_one_letter_code
_entity_poly.pdbx_strand_id
1 'polypeptide(L)' 'MNHYEKGRHTPDLQTLKRLAEKLGVPLNYFFCETEDMAELVLFFNSLSKKDKIKFLEKIKLNDNV' A
#
# COMPACT_ATOMS: atom_id res chain seq x y z
N MET A 1 -26.90 6.64 -4.58
CA MET A 1 -25.61 7.36 -4.47
C MET A 1 -25.20 7.39 -3.01
N ASN A 2 -24.14 6.68 -2.65
CA ASN A 2 -23.76 6.42 -1.25
C ASN A 2 -22.83 7.53 -0.71
N HIS A 3 -22.77 7.71 0.62
CA HIS A 3 -22.06 8.85 1.23
C HIS A 3 -20.53 8.84 1.05
N TYR A 4 -19.95 7.67 0.73
CA TYR A 4 -18.52 7.51 0.43
C TYR A 4 -18.15 8.06 -0.95
N GLU A 5 -19.09 8.07 -1.91
CA GLU A 5 -18.87 8.57 -3.28
C GLU A 5 -18.87 10.10 -3.34
N LYS A 6 -19.34 10.76 -2.28
CA LYS A 6 -19.41 12.24 -2.16
C LYS A 6 -18.29 12.83 -1.28
N GLY A 7 -17.30 12.02 -0.87
CA GLY A 7 -16.17 12.49 -0.06
C GLY A 7 -16.54 13.06 1.32
N ARG A 8 -17.75 12.77 1.84
CA ARG A 8 -18.24 13.35 3.10
C ARG A 8 -17.81 12.59 4.36
N HIS A 9 -17.41 11.32 4.22
CA HIS A 9 -16.90 10.52 5.32
C HIS A 9 -15.70 9.70 4.85
N THR A 10 -14.54 9.93 5.45
CA THR A 10 -13.41 9.00 5.36
C THR A 10 -13.83 7.70 6.04
N PRO A 11 -13.71 6.53 5.39
CA PRO A 11 -13.99 5.27 6.05
C PRO A 11 -13.09 5.12 7.28
N ASP A 12 -13.63 4.56 8.36
CA ASP A 12 -12.81 4.25 9.52
C ASP A 12 -11.73 3.20 9.17
N LEU A 13 -10.73 3.09 10.03
CA LEU A 13 -9.61 2.17 9.84
C LEU A 13 -10.06 0.71 9.68
N GLN A 14 -11.15 0.32 10.34
CA GLN A 14 -11.69 -1.03 10.27
C GLN A 14 -12.31 -1.33 8.90
N THR A 15 -13.02 -0.35 8.34
CA THR A 15 -13.58 -0.39 7.01
C THR A 15 -12.47 -0.43 5.95
N LEU A 16 -11.43 0.40 6.09
CA LEU A 16 -10.27 0.37 5.20
C LEU A 16 -9.54 -0.98 5.24
N LYS A 17 -9.39 -1.60 6.42
CA LYS A 17 -8.82 -2.95 6.55
C LYS A 17 -9.64 -3.99 5.80
N ARG A 18 -10.98 -3.99 5.97
CA ARG A 18 -11.87 -4.92 5.26
C ARG A 18 -11.82 -4.72 3.75
N LEU A 19 -11.70 -3.47 3.29
CA LEU A 19 -11.52 -3.15 1.87
C LEU A 19 -10.17 -3.66 1.36
N ALA A 20 -9.08 -3.42 2.10
CA ALA A 20 -7.74 -3.91 1.79
C ALA A 20 -7.74 -5.43 1.57
N GLU A 21 -8.34 -6.18 2.51
CA GLU A 21 -8.48 -7.63 2.44
C GLU A 21 -9.28 -8.09 1.21
N LYS A 22 -10.38 -7.40 0.88
CA LYS A 22 -11.22 -7.75 -0.27
C LYS A 22 -10.57 -7.44 -1.61
N LEU A 23 -9.76 -6.38 -1.67
CA LEU A 23 -9.05 -5.97 -2.89
C LEU A 23 -7.68 -6.65 -3.04
N GLY A 24 -7.20 -7.37 -2.01
CA GLY A 24 -5.87 -7.99 -2.04
C GLY A 24 -4.72 -6.99 -2.02
N VAL A 25 -4.96 -5.77 -1.53
CA VAL A 25 -3.97 -4.69 -1.45
C VAL A 25 -3.59 -4.43 0.01
N PRO A 26 -2.39 -3.92 0.31
CA PRO A 26 -2.02 -3.59 1.67
C PRO A 26 -2.71 -2.29 2.12
N LEU A 27 -3.00 -2.16 3.42
CA LEU A 27 -3.75 -1.02 3.97
C LEU A 27 -3.10 0.34 3.65
N ASN A 28 -1.77 0.40 3.63
CA ASN A 28 -1.03 1.63 3.34
C ASN A 28 -1.21 2.13 1.90
N TYR A 29 -1.71 1.29 0.98
CA TYR A 29 -2.07 1.70 -0.39
C TYR A 29 -3.09 2.86 -0.42
N PHE A 30 -4.07 2.86 0.48
CA PHE A 30 -5.11 3.91 0.52
C PHE A 30 -4.60 5.29 0.96
N PHE A 31 -3.35 5.35 1.44
CA PHE A 31 -2.72 6.57 1.94
C PHE A 31 -1.58 7.05 1.05
N CYS A 32 -1.33 6.40 -0.09
CA CYS A 32 -0.35 6.86 -1.07
C CYS A 32 -0.90 8.08 -1.81
N GLU A 33 -0.19 9.20 -1.76
CA GLU A 33 -0.57 10.44 -2.47
C GLU A 33 -0.14 10.43 -3.95
N THR A 34 0.87 9.63 -4.29
CA THR A 34 1.46 9.55 -5.62
C THR A 34 1.38 8.14 -6.19
N GLU A 35 1.31 8.05 -7.52
CA GLU A 35 1.17 6.78 -8.25
C GLU A 35 2.38 5.86 -8.06
N ASP A 36 3.59 6.42 -8.03
CA ASP A 36 4.83 5.69 -7.80
C ASP A 36 4.90 5.02 -6.41
N MET A 37 4.42 5.71 -5.37
CA MET A 37 4.33 5.15 -4.02
C MET A 37 3.27 4.04 -3.95
N ALA A 38 2.13 4.23 -4.61
CA ALA A 38 1.08 3.22 -4.69
C ALA A 38 1.59 1.95 -5.40
N GLU A 39 2.28 2.13 -6.53
CA GLU A 39 2.90 1.03 -7.29
C GLU A 39 3.97 0.31 -6.46
N LEU A 40 4.86 1.04 -5.79
CA LEU A 40 5.90 0.47 -4.93
C LEU A 40 5.28 -0.39 -3.82
N VAL A 41 4.25 0.11 -3.15
CA VAL A 41 3.59 -0.59 -2.05
C VAL A 41 2.89 -1.85 -2.54
N LEU A 42 2.22 -1.82 -3.70
CA LEU A 42 1.61 -3.00 -4.32
C LEU A 42 2.67 -4.03 -4.73
N PHE A 43 3.71 -3.59 -5.44
CA PHE A 43 4.82 -4.43 -5.85
C PHE A 43 5.46 -5.10 -4.64
N PHE A 44 5.86 -4.31 -3.64
CA PHE A 44 6.48 -4.83 -2.43
C PHE A 44 5.56 -5.80 -1.70
N ASN A 45 4.26 -5.52 -1.61
CA ASN A 45 3.30 -6.44 -0.97
C ASN A 45 3.25 -7.81 -1.66
N SER A 46 3.33 -7.84 -2.99
CA SER A 46 3.30 -9.07 -3.81
C SER A 46 4.52 -9.97 -3.64
N LEU A 47 5.64 -9.44 -3.14
CA LEU A 47 6.88 -10.19 -2.97
C LEU A 47 6.78 -11.24 -1.86
N SER A 48 7.49 -12.36 -2.06
CA SER A 48 7.73 -13.34 -1.01
C SER A 48 8.54 -12.73 0.13
N LYS A 49 8.50 -13.33 1.33
CA LYS A 49 9.31 -12.86 2.48
C LYS A 49 10.81 -12.80 2.14
N LYS A 50 11.32 -13.77 1.38
CA LYS A 50 12.73 -13.82 0.96
C LYS A 50 13.06 -12.68 0.00
N ASP A 51 12.17 -12.38 -0.92
CA ASP A 51 12.39 -11.33 -1.92
C ASP A 51 12.24 -9.93 -1.32
N LYS A 52 11.33 -9.76 -0.35
CA LYS A 52 11.24 -8.53 0.47
C LYS A 52 12.57 -8.22 1.17
N ILE A 53 13.20 -9.21 1.78
CA ILE A 53 14.49 -9.06 2.46
C ILE A 53 15.57 -8.64 1.44
N LYS A 54 15.70 -9.38 0.34
CA LYS A 54 16.68 -9.06 -0.73
C LYS A 54 16.47 -7.67 -1.32
N PHE A 55 15.21 -7.26 -1.53
CA PHE A 55 14.87 -5.94 -2.03
C PHE A 55 15.36 -4.84 -1.08
N LEU A 56 15.08 -4.98 0.22
CA LEU A 56 15.52 -4.03 1.24
C LEU A 56 17.05 -4.01 1.39
N GLU A 57 17.73 -5.16 1.32
CA GLU A 57 19.19 -5.23 1.33
C GLU A 57 19.79 -4.50 0.13
N LYS A 58 19.24 -4.71 -1.07
CA LYS A 58 19.72 -4.05 -2.30
C LYS A 58 19.57 -2.54 -2.23
N ILE A 59 18.46 -2.03 -1.68
CA ILE A 59 18.27 -0.58 -1.49
C ILE A 59 19.31 -0.02 -0.52
N LYS A 60 19.47 -0.65 0.65
CA LYS A 60 20.44 -0.20 1.68
C LYS A 60 21.90 -0.24 1.23
N LEU A 61 22.24 -1.19 0.35
CA LEU A 61 23.59 -1.29 -0.22
C LEU A 61 23.86 -0.24 -1.30
N ASN A 62 22.80 0.29 -1.92
CA ASN A 62 22.87 1.34 -2.93
C ASN A 62 22.80 2.75 -2.34
N ASP A 63 22.83 2.90 -1.01
CA ASP A 63 22.88 4.19 -0.31
C ASP A 63 24.24 4.89 -0.59
N ASN A 64 24.34 5.48 -1.78
CA ASN A 64 25.13 6.68 -2.12
C ASN A 64 24.14 7.83 -2.40
N VAL A 65 23.16 8.03 -1.51
CA VAL A 65 22.37 9.26 -1.43
C VAL A 65 22.75 9.99 -0.15
#